data_AF-A0AAW9KYJ7-F1
#
_entry.id   AF-A0AAW9KYJ7-F1
#
_cell.length_a   1.000
_cell.length_b   1.000
_cell.length_c   1.000
_cell.angle_alpha   90.00
_cell.angle_beta   90.00
_cell.angle_gamma   90.00
#
_symmetry.space_group_name_H-M   'P 1'
#
loop_
_entity.id
_entity.type
_entity.pdbx_description
1 polymer ?
#
loop_
_entity_poly.entity_id
_entity_poly.type
_entity_poly.pdbx_seq_one_letter_code
_entity_poly.pdbx_strand_id
1 'polypeptide(L)'
;MKFRIPHSIAFISDRSAALMTVLPLLLALPLNGCHANRATSHASTASHISSTSLTSDEKENCKRESEGRDDRFRRVPSYLPAQDGDICVTYRFMDDDKMSTLVARFEDSSKEPRWAINLTPQVADYGYTESGPDAHSAQQEARDLLISSTAGYATVSPNGKYVSLVLRPPETTSEHRPHSQKTPFTPGDQRVTVVVLDAVSGKLVRTAEVSGLVLGQTLTSDSLAVETADAYYPAGAGKGRISVFSLTDTTSSPTSFNTSLWLAGSGKDSLLLSSQPAHSHDTATTSTVTQVDLHGKHLASFTNSSEILLGGWIRRCTYLPDEGRLHWEVVDTNSGTVYNDDTDSAVARRVPTGPGLLISQVVINDKGYREAGTPRFWLSAADDGHHHTENLEQFKNN
;
A
#
# COMPACT_ATOMS: atom_id res chain seq x y z
N MET A 1 -35.47 51.80 32.28
CA MET A 1 -34.77 50.57 32.73
C MET A 1 -33.27 50.88 32.74
N LYS A 2 -32.60 51.17 33.86
CA LYS A 2 -32.13 50.23 34.92
C LYS A 2 -31.46 49.00 34.29
N PHE A 3 -30.17 48.67 34.46
CA PHE A 3 -29.13 49.13 35.39
C PHE A 3 -27.72 49.01 34.75
N ARG A 4 -26.76 49.68 35.40
CA ARG A 4 -25.39 49.98 34.99
C ARG A 4 -24.41 49.39 36.04
N ILE A 5 -23.16 49.15 35.62
CA ILE A 5 -21.85 49.11 36.35
C ILE A 5 -21.43 47.86 37.19
N PRO A 6 -20.12 47.69 37.54
CA PRO A 6 -19.28 46.51 37.29
C PRO A 6 -18.74 45.92 38.62
N HIS A 7 -17.61 45.19 38.65
CA HIS A 7 -16.52 45.45 39.63
C HIS A 7 -15.27 44.57 39.39
N SER A 8 -14.13 45.25 39.54
CA SER A 8 -12.78 44.73 39.75
C SER A 8 -12.62 44.19 41.18
N ILE A 9 -11.64 43.31 41.43
CA ILE A 9 -10.70 43.37 42.58
C ILE A 9 -9.68 42.21 42.45
N ALA A 10 -8.41 42.57 42.53
CA ALA A 10 -7.27 41.70 42.80
C ALA A 10 -6.80 41.91 44.25
N PHE A 11 -6.28 40.90 44.95
CA PHE A 11 -5.30 40.94 46.07
C PHE A 11 -4.90 39.47 46.38
N ILE A 12 -3.66 39.01 46.11
CA ILE A 12 -2.39 39.07 46.90
C ILE A 12 -2.38 38.17 48.16
N SER A 13 -1.53 37.12 48.10
CA SER A 13 -0.53 36.58 49.06
C SER A 13 -0.52 37.17 50.50
N ASP A 14 -0.31 36.44 51.60
CA ASP A 14 0.89 35.64 51.89
C ASP A 14 0.76 34.77 53.19
N ARG A 15 1.62 33.72 53.25
CA ARG A 15 2.26 33.03 54.39
C ARG A 15 1.50 32.59 55.67
N SER A 16 1.68 31.31 56.04
CA SER A 16 2.68 30.91 57.08
C SER A 16 2.71 29.39 57.32
N ALA A 17 3.90 28.91 57.68
CA ALA A 17 4.29 27.52 57.90
C ALA A 17 3.95 26.99 59.30
N ALA A 18 3.69 25.68 59.41
CA ALA A 18 3.99 24.89 60.61
C ALA A 18 4.07 23.39 60.26
N LEU A 19 5.19 22.77 60.66
CA LEU A 19 5.41 21.33 60.73
C LEU A 19 4.37 20.67 61.66
N MET A 20 3.83 19.51 61.28
CA MET A 20 3.50 18.44 62.22
C MET A 20 3.65 17.08 61.54
N THR A 21 4.64 16.33 62.02
CA THR A 21 4.86 14.90 61.80
C THR A 21 3.72 14.10 62.42
N VAL A 22 2.98 13.32 61.63
CA VAL A 22 2.19 12.18 62.13
C VAL A 22 2.30 11.03 61.13
N LEU A 23 2.88 9.94 61.61
CA LEU A 23 3.04 8.66 60.92
C LEU A 23 1.85 7.77 61.31
N PRO A 24 0.94 7.36 60.42
CA PRO A 24 0.09 6.21 60.66
C PRO A 24 0.67 5.01 59.89
N LEU A 25 1.14 4.04 60.65
CA LEU A 25 1.50 2.71 60.19
C LEU A 25 0.22 2.01 59.69
N LEU A 26 -0.06 2.08 58.39
CA LEU A 26 -1.11 1.30 57.75
C LEU A 26 -0.45 0.09 57.06
N LEU A 27 -0.70 -1.09 57.63
CA LEU A 27 -0.36 -2.39 57.06
C LEU A 27 -1.04 -2.53 55.69
N ALA A 28 -0.31 -2.24 54.62
CA ALA A 28 -0.67 -2.64 53.26
C ALA A 28 -0.03 -3.99 52.96
N LEU A 29 -0.84 -5.04 52.93
CA LEU A 29 -0.48 -6.31 52.30
C LEU A 29 -0.09 -6.04 50.84
N PRO A 30 1.02 -6.58 50.31
CA PRO A 30 1.19 -6.60 48.86
C PRO A 30 0.20 -7.62 48.30
N LEU A 31 -0.98 -7.14 47.90
CA LEU A 31 -1.75 -7.83 46.87
C LEU A 31 -0.85 -7.87 45.64
N ASN A 32 -0.35 -9.07 45.33
CA ASN A 32 0.25 -9.42 44.06
C ASN A 32 -0.76 -9.14 42.93
N GLY A 33 -0.80 -7.89 42.49
CA GLY A 33 -1.41 -7.50 41.24
C GLY A 33 -0.44 -7.85 40.12
N CYS A 34 -0.35 -9.14 39.79
CA CYS A 34 0.11 -9.53 38.47
C CYS A 34 -0.85 -8.85 37.48
N HIS A 35 -0.43 -7.73 36.89
CA HIS A 35 -0.97 -7.29 35.60
C HIS A 35 -0.52 -8.32 34.56
N ALA A 36 -1.14 -9.50 34.62
CA ALA A 36 -1.30 -10.34 33.46
C ALA A 36 -2.19 -9.51 32.54
N ASN A 37 -1.57 -8.81 31.58
CA ASN A 37 -2.25 -8.47 30.36
C ASN A 37 -2.80 -9.79 29.85
N ARG A 38 -4.10 -9.98 30.07
CA ARG A 38 -4.88 -11.04 29.48
C ARG A 38 -4.89 -10.69 27.99
N ALA A 39 -3.81 -11.07 27.30
CA ALA A 39 -3.86 -11.28 25.87
C ALA A 39 -4.96 -12.31 25.70
N THR A 40 -6.17 -11.85 25.41
CA THR A 40 -7.19 -12.70 24.83
C THR A 40 -6.51 -13.35 23.64
N SER A 41 -6.27 -14.66 23.74
CA SER A 41 -5.81 -15.44 22.60
C SER A 41 -6.96 -15.41 21.59
N HIS A 42 -6.97 -14.39 20.75
CA HIS A 42 -7.74 -14.45 19.54
C HIS A 42 -7.14 -15.59 18.73
N ALA A 43 -7.97 -16.58 18.41
CA ALA A 43 -7.56 -17.69 17.58
C ALA A 43 -6.95 -17.11 16.31
N SER A 44 -5.67 -17.41 16.06
CA SER A 44 -5.07 -17.18 14.75
C SER A 44 -5.78 -18.13 13.79
N THR A 45 -6.80 -17.64 13.12
CA THR A 45 -7.43 -18.33 12.00
C THR A 45 -6.41 -18.27 10.86
N ALA A 46 -5.66 -19.36 10.71
CA ALA A 46 -4.57 -19.46 9.76
C ALA A 46 -5.05 -19.12 8.35
N SER A 47 -4.28 -18.30 7.64
CA SER A 47 -4.51 -18.06 6.22
C SER A 47 -4.41 -19.37 5.44
N HIS A 48 -5.43 -19.70 4.67
CA HIS A 48 -5.50 -20.92 3.87
C HIS A 48 -5.24 -20.60 2.40
N ILE A 49 -4.31 -21.34 1.79
CA ILE A 49 -3.95 -21.23 0.38
C ILE A 49 -4.23 -22.57 -0.28
N SER A 50 -5.07 -22.58 -1.31
CA SER A 50 -5.44 -23.79 -2.04
C SER A 50 -5.21 -23.64 -3.53
N SER A 51 -4.60 -24.63 -4.18
CA SER A 51 -4.60 -24.70 -5.65
C SER A 51 -6.04 -24.78 -6.17
N THR A 52 -6.31 -24.15 -7.31
CA THR A 52 -7.64 -24.14 -7.91
C THR A 52 -7.58 -24.00 -9.43
N SER A 53 -8.72 -24.15 -10.10
CA SER A 53 -8.92 -23.83 -11.50
C SER A 53 -9.87 -22.64 -11.65
N LEU A 54 -9.85 -21.98 -12.80
CA LEU A 54 -10.78 -20.88 -13.10
C LEU A 54 -11.97 -21.39 -13.90
N THR A 55 -13.16 -20.89 -13.58
CA THR A 55 -14.34 -20.99 -14.45
C THR A 55 -14.17 -20.11 -15.70
N SER A 56 -15.02 -20.29 -16.70
CA SER A 56 -15.01 -19.45 -17.89
C SER A 56 -15.26 -17.97 -17.56
N ASP A 57 -16.17 -17.70 -16.62
CA ASP A 57 -16.52 -16.32 -16.22
C ASP A 57 -15.35 -15.65 -15.48
N GLU A 58 -14.63 -16.40 -14.64
CA GLU A 58 -13.45 -15.88 -13.94
C GLU A 58 -12.29 -15.60 -14.91
N LYS A 59 -12.10 -16.45 -15.92
CA LYS A 59 -11.14 -16.21 -16.99
C LYS A 59 -11.50 -14.96 -17.78
N GLU A 60 -12.78 -14.81 -18.13
CA GLU A 60 -13.27 -13.64 -18.85
C GLU A 60 -13.12 -12.36 -18.01
N ASN A 61 -13.37 -12.43 -16.71
CA ASN A 61 -13.11 -11.31 -15.80
C ASN A 61 -11.61 -10.94 -15.79
N CYS A 62 -10.73 -11.93 -15.74
CA CYS A 62 -9.28 -11.78 -15.91
C CYS A 62 -8.80 -11.47 -17.35
N LYS A 63 -9.70 -11.33 -18.33
CA LYS A 63 -9.37 -10.89 -19.69
C LYS A 63 -9.87 -9.48 -19.96
N ARG A 64 -11.16 -9.22 -19.68
CA ARG A 64 -11.89 -7.98 -20.02
C ARG A 64 -11.23 -6.71 -19.46
N GLU A 65 -10.68 -6.77 -18.25
CA GLU A 65 -10.02 -5.62 -17.62
C GLU A 65 -8.50 -5.54 -17.97
N SER A 66 -7.94 -6.54 -18.66
CA SER A 66 -6.56 -6.47 -19.19
C SER A 66 -6.45 -5.58 -20.44
N GLU A 67 -7.55 -5.39 -21.16
CA GLU A 67 -7.65 -4.69 -22.45
C GLU A 67 -7.99 -3.18 -22.32
N GLY A 68 -8.31 -2.70 -21.12
CA GLY A 68 -8.69 -1.30 -20.86
C GLY A 68 -7.82 -0.65 -19.78
N ARG A 69 -6.63 -0.18 -20.17
CA ARG A 69 -5.61 0.39 -19.25
C ARG A 69 -5.89 1.87 -18.90
N ASP A 70 -7.08 2.21 -18.43
CA ASP A 70 -7.33 3.50 -17.77
C ASP A 70 -7.31 3.31 -16.24
N ASP A 71 -6.11 3.49 -15.67
CA ASP A 71 -5.82 3.33 -14.24
C ASP A 71 -6.55 4.33 -13.33
N ARG A 72 -7.32 5.26 -13.90
CA ARG A 72 -7.99 6.34 -13.14
C ARG A 72 -9.26 5.89 -12.42
N PHE A 73 -9.86 4.75 -12.78
CA PHE A 73 -11.03 4.17 -12.10
C PHE A 73 -10.97 2.64 -12.11
N ARG A 74 -10.14 2.04 -11.25
CA ARG A 74 -9.95 0.59 -11.17
C ARG A 74 -11.13 -0.12 -10.50
N ARG A 75 -11.82 -0.97 -11.26
CA ARG A 75 -12.65 -2.07 -10.73
C ARG A 75 -11.80 -3.34 -10.78
N VAL A 76 -11.88 -4.19 -9.75
CA VAL A 76 -11.32 -5.55 -9.78
C VAL A 76 -11.68 -6.26 -11.10
N PRO A 77 -10.76 -7.05 -11.71
CA PRO A 77 -9.43 -7.46 -11.20
C PRO A 77 -8.33 -6.40 -11.19
N SER A 78 -7.40 -6.56 -10.23
CA SER A 78 -6.08 -5.93 -10.28
C SER A 78 -5.12 -6.79 -11.10
N TYR A 79 -4.36 -6.16 -12.00
CA TYR A 79 -3.27 -6.79 -12.74
C TYR A 79 -1.93 -6.27 -12.26
N LEU A 80 -1.04 -7.20 -11.92
CA LEU A 80 0.32 -6.88 -11.51
C LEU A 80 1.31 -7.43 -12.55
N PRO A 81 2.21 -6.60 -13.11
CA PRO A 81 3.21 -7.04 -14.08
C PRO A 81 4.30 -7.84 -13.38
N ALA A 82 4.29 -9.15 -13.55
CA ALA A 82 5.27 -10.06 -12.98
C ALA A 82 6.29 -10.53 -14.03
N GLN A 83 7.34 -11.19 -13.58
CA GLN A 83 8.34 -11.76 -14.48
C GLN A 83 7.66 -12.76 -15.43
N ASP A 84 7.83 -12.55 -16.73
CA ASP A 84 7.31 -13.38 -17.83
C ASP A 84 5.79 -13.65 -17.76
N GLY A 85 5.00 -12.73 -17.19
CA GLY A 85 3.54 -12.88 -17.11
C GLY A 85 2.82 -11.82 -16.29
N ASP A 86 1.49 -11.85 -16.32
CA ASP A 86 0.63 -10.97 -15.53
C ASP A 86 -0.07 -11.77 -14.43
N ILE A 87 -0.26 -11.13 -13.28
CA ILE A 87 -0.97 -11.71 -12.14
C ILE A 87 -2.33 -11.02 -12.04
N CYS A 88 -3.40 -11.80 -12.22
CA CYS A 88 -4.77 -11.36 -11.98
C CYS A 88 -5.14 -11.64 -10.52
N VAL A 89 -5.61 -10.62 -9.81
CA VAL A 89 -6.17 -10.73 -8.47
C VAL A 89 -7.64 -10.33 -8.52
N THR A 90 -8.54 -11.26 -8.18
CA THR A 90 -9.99 -11.04 -8.21
C THR A 90 -10.71 -11.67 -7.03
N TYR A 91 -11.93 -11.20 -6.74
CA TYR A 91 -12.82 -11.88 -5.81
C TYR A 91 -13.31 -13.21 -6.40
N ARG A 92 -13.61 -14.16 -5.51
CA ARG A 92 -14.32 -15.40 -5.80
C ARG A 92 -15.40 -15.64 -4.75
N PHE A 93 -16.62 -15.81 -5.21
CA PHE A 93 -17.75 -16.20 -4.37
C PHE A 93 -17.71 -17.70 -4.08
N MET A 94 -17.86 -18.08 -2.81
CA MET A 94 -17.98 -19.48 -2.38
C MET A 94 -19.43 -19.81 -1.99
N ASP A 95 -19.74 -21.10 -1.87
CA ASP A 95 -21.11 -21.65 -1.71
C ASP A 95 -21.91 -21.15 -0.47
N ASP A 96 -21.29 -20.41 0.45
CA ASP A 96 -21.87 -19.87 1.69
C ASP A 96 -21.95 -18.31 1.73
N ASP A 97 -22.03 -17.63 0.58
CA ASP A 97 -21.87 -16.16 0.45
C ASP A 97 -20.54 -15.61 1.00
N LYS A 98 -19.60 -16.49 1.33
CA LYS A 98 -18.25 -16.13 1.76
C LYS A 98 -17.42 -15.75 0.54
N MET A 99 -16.82 -14.58 0.59
CA MET A 99 -15.86 -14.14 -0.41
C MET A 99 -14.46 -14.65 -0.08
N SER A 100 -13.75 -15.05 -1.13
CA SER A 100 -12.34 -15.41 -1.12
C SER A 100 -11.62 -14.64 -2.22
N THR A 101 -10.29 -14.74 -2.27
CA THR A 101 -9.50 -14.12 -3.34
C THR A 101 -8.92 -15.17 -4.25
N LEU A 102 -9.26 -15.07 -5.53
CA LEU A 102 -8.61 -15.80 -6.60
C LEU A 102 -7.38 -15.01 -7.07
N VAL A 103 -6.23 -15.68 -7.08
CA VAL A 103 -4.99 -15.16 -7.67
C VAL A 103 -4.55 -16.12 -8.76
N ALA A 104 -4.33 -15.61 -9.97
CA ALA A 104 -3.96 -16.42 -11.12
C ALA A 104 -2.85 -15.77 -11.94
N ARG A 105 -1.92 -16.58 -12.44
CA ARG A 105 -0.85 -16.12 -13.33
C ARG A 105 -1.11 -16.50 -14.77
N PHE A 106 -0.99 -15.54 -15.67
CA PHE A 106 -1.07 -15.72 -17.12
C PHE A 106 0.27 -15.37 -17.77
N GLU A 107 0.74 -16.16 -18.73
CA GLU A 107 1.81 -15.70 -19.65
C GLU A 107 1.27 -14.67 -20.66
N ASP A 108 -0.01 -14.86 -21.01
CA ASP A 108 -0.81 -14.10 -21.94
C ASP A 108 -2.27 -14.29 -21.49
N SER A 109 -3.02 -13.20 -21.31
CA SER A 109 -4.39 -13.26 -20.78
C SER A 109 -5.32 -14.08 -21.68
N SER A 110 -5.00 -14.24 -22.97
CA SER A 110 -5.76 -15.09 -23.89
C SER A 110 -5.64 -16.60 -23.60
N LYS A 111 -4.58 -17.03 -22.91
CA LYS A 111 -4.24 -18.42 -22.62
C LYS A 111 -4.78 -18.91 -21.28
N GLU A 112 -4.65 -20.21 -21.03
CA GLU A 112 -4.91 -20.79 -19.71
C GLU A 112 -3.89 -20.28 -18.67
N PRO A 113 -4.31 -20.08 -17.41
CA PRO A 113 -3.39 -19.66 -16.36
C PRO A 113 -2.36 -20.77 -16.09
N ARG A 114 -1.12 -20.36 -15.82
CA ARG A 114 -0.03 -21.26 -15.44
C ARG A 114 -0.25 -21.88 -14.07
N TRP A 115 -0.84 -21.11 -13.17
CA TRP A 115 -1.29 -21.53 -11.87
C TRP A 115 -2.42 -20.61 -11.41
N ALA A 116 -3.23 -21.13 -10.50
CA ALA A 116 -4.22 -20.34 -9.78
C ALA A 116 -4.38 -20.87 -8.35
N ILE A 117 -4.60 -19.95 -7.43
CA ILE A 117 -4.84 -20.24 -6.02
C ILE A 117 -6.06 -19.50 -5.52
N ASN A 118 -6.69 -20.09 -4.50
CA ASN A 118 -7.69 -19.44 -3.68
C ASN A 118 -7.07 -19.07 -2.33
N LEU A 119 -7.31 -17.85 -1.88
CA LEU A 119 -6.83 -17.29 -0.63
C LEU A 119 -8.01 -16.96 0.29
N THR A 120 -7.89 -17.42 1.55
CA THR A 120 -8.85 -17.15 2.62
C THR A 120 -8.09 -16.78 3.90
N PRO A 121 -8.46 -15.72 4.64
CA PRO A 121 -9.53 -14.76 4.33
C PRO A 121 -9.19 -13.95 3.07
N GLN A 122 -10.19 -13.29 2.48
CA GLN A 122 -9.96 -12.49 1.28
C GLN A 122 -8.96 -11.35 1.54
N VAL A 123 -8.42 -10.79 0.46
CA VAL A 123 -7.59 -9.60 0.53
C VAL A 123 -8.33 -8.41 1.14
N ALA A 124 -7.55 -7.47 1.68
CA ALA A 124 -8.04 -6.19 2.19
C ALA A 124 -8.65 -5.27 1.11
N ASP A 125 -8.73 -5.74 -0.15
CA ASP A 125 -9.41 -5.07 -1.26
C ASP A 125 -10.89 -5.41 -1.39
N TYR A 126 -11.54 -4.49 -2.09
CA TYR A 126 -12.79 -4.56 -2.82
C TYR A 126 -14.08 -4.41 -2.05
N GLY A 127 -15.06 -3.81 -2.75
CA GLY A 127 -16.37 -3.47 -2.23
C GLY A 127 -17.53 -3.86 -3.14
N TYR A 128 -18.68 -4.02 -2.51
CA TYR A 128 -19.97 -3.44 -2.89
C TYR A 128 -20.61 -3.00 -1.55
N THR A 129 -21.00 -1.73 -1.41
CA THR A 129 -21.81 -1.18 -0.28
C THR A 129 -21.29 -1.26 1.17
N GLU A 130 -20.22 -1.98 1.51
CA GLU A 130 -19.80 -2.19 2.92
C GLU A 130 -18.90 -1.10 3.53
N SER A 131 -18.90 0.14 3.01
CA SER A 131 -18.39 1.27 3.81
C SER A 131 -19.57 1.85 4.55
N GLY A 132 -19.55 1.77 5.87
CA GLY A 132 -20.69 2.16 6.69
C GLY A 132 -20.94 1.13 7.79
N PRO A 133 -22.16 1.09 8.36
CA PRO A 133 -22.47 0.31 9.56
C PRO A 133 -22.22 -1.21 9.42
N ASP A 134 -22.01 -1.70 8.20
CA ASP A 134 -21.86 -3.12 7.88
C ASP A 134 -20.41 -3.60 7.79
N ALA A 135 -19.41 -2.72 7.93
CA ALA A 135 -18.00 -3.13 7.95
C ALA A 135 -17.69 -4.08 9.13
N HIS A 136 -16.83 -5.06 8.93
CA HIS A 136 -16.50 -6.08 9.94
C HIS A 136 -15.12 -5.90 10.62
N SER A 137 -14.30 -4.95 10.16
CA SER A 137 -13.00 -4.64 10.76
C SER A 137 -12.54 -3.21 10.46
N ALA A 138 -11.60 -2.67 11.24
CA ALA A 138 -10.96 -1.39 10.91
C ALA A 138 -10.18 -1.48 9.59
N GLN A 139 -9.61 -2.65 9.27
CA GLN A 139 -8.88 -2.86 8.02
C GLN A 139 -9.79 -2.70 6.80
N GLN A 140 -11.05 -3.13 6.91
CA GLN A 140 -12.04 -2.98 5.85
C GLN A 140 -12.47 -1.52 5.65
N GLU A 141 -12.59 -0.75 6.73
CA GLU A 141 -12.85 0.69 6.66
C GLU A 141 -11.70 1.46 6.00
N ALA A 142 -10.46 0.97 6.17
CA ALA A 142 -9.25 1.56 5.62
C ALA A 142 -8.94 1.16 4.17
N ARG A 143 -9.84 0.43 3.48
CA ARG A 143 -9.54 -0.12 2.14
C ARG A 143 -9.07 0.93 1.13
N ASP A 144 -9.58 2.16 1.22
CA ASP A 144 -9.25 3.21 0.25
C ASP A 144 -7.76 3.61 0.35
N LEU A 145 -7.15 3.42 1.52
CA LEU A 145 -5.72 3.61 1.73
C LEU A 145 -4.88 2.60 0.92
N LEU A 146 -5.44 1.43 0.64
CA LEU A 146 -4.77 0.29 0.03
C LEU A 146 -5.04 0.14 -1.47
N ILE A 147 -5.67 1.11 -2.14
CA ILE A 147 -5.99 1.01 -3.58
C ILE A 147 -4.76 1.10 -4.48
N SER A 148 -3.68 1.73 -4.02
CA SER A 148 -2.48 1.96 -4.85
C SER A 148 -1.78 0.65 -5.23
N SER A 149 -1.35 0.50 -6.49
CA SER A 149 -0.50 -0.64 -6.88
C SER A 149 0.94 -0.56 -6.37
N THR A 150 1.41 0.61 -5.93
CA THR A 150 2.79 0.80 -5.44
C THR A 150 2.94 0.49 -3.95
N ALA A 151 1.87 0.71 -3.19
CA ALA A 151 1.87 0.59 -1.73
C ALA A 151 0.59 -0.01 -1.12
N GLY A 152 -0.26 -0.66 -1.91
CA GLY A 152 -1.61 -1.05 -1.48
C GLY A 152 -1.77 -2.52 -1.10
N TYR A 153 -3.00 -3.03 -1.20
CA TYR A 153 -3.34 -4.37 -0.75
C TYR A 153 -2.63 -5.45 -1.57
N ALA A 154 -2.33 -5.18 -2.84
CA ALA A 154 -1.59 -6.08 -3.72
C ALA A 154 -0.52 -5.33 -4.49
N THR A 155 0.68 -5.90 -4.54
CA THR A 155 1.84 -5.31 -5.21
C THR A 155 2.81 -6.38 -5.67
N VAL A 156 3.75 -6.01 -6.55
CA VAL A 156 4.76 -6.90 -7.13
C VAL A 156 6.14 -6.28 -6.97
N SER A 157 7.16 -7.11 -6.73
CA SER A 157 8.54 -6.65 -6.58
C SER A 157 9.08 -6.04 -7.89
N PRO A 158 10.02 -5.08 -7.82
CA PRO A 158 10.72 -4.50 -8.98
C PRO A 158 11.29 -5.53 -9.96
N ASN A 159 11.76 -6.67 -9.47
CA ASN A 159 12.28 -7.77 -10.29
C ASN A 159 11.20 -8.76 -10.78
N GLY A 160 9.92 -8.48 -10.54
CA GLY A 160 8.79 -9.30 -10.97
C GLY A 160 8.65 -10.67 -10.30
N LYS A 161 9.52 -11.02 -9.34
CA LYS A 161 9.59 -12.37 -8.75
C LYS A 161 8.60 -12.63 -7.64
N TYR A 162 8.14 -11.60 -6.94
CA TYR A 162 7.29 -11.74 -5.76
C TYR A 162 6.00 -10.94 -5.92
N VAL A 163 4.89 -11.51 -5.50
CA VAL A 163 3.60 -10.82 -5.35
C VAL A 163 3.23 -10.85 -3.88
N SER A 164 2.81 -9.71 -3.32
CA SER A 164 2.36 -9.63 -1.94
C SER A 164 0.90 -9.21 -1.86
N LEU A 165 0.18 -9.77 -0.90
CA LEU A 165 -1.25 -9.56 -0.68
C LEU A 165 -1.53 -9.33 0.82
N VAL A 166 -2.15 -8.21 1.17
CA VAL A 166 -2.69 -7.96 2.52
C VAL A 166 -4.04 -8.66 2.62
N LEU A 167 -4.20 -9.53 3.60
CA LEU A 167 -5.45 -10.24 3.86
C LEU A 167 -6.28 -9.51 4.92
N ARG A 168 -7.61 -9.58 4.84
CA ARG A 168 -8.46 -9.07 5.93
C ARG A 168 -8.21 -9.89 7.20
N PRO A 169 -8.35 -9.29 8.39
CA PRO A 169 -8.50 -10.08 9.60
C PRO A 169 -9.64 -11.10 9.42
N PRO A 170 -9.48 -12.34 9.88
CA PRO A 170 -10.55 -13.33 9.80
C PRO A 170 -11.81 -12.83 10.49
N GLU A 171 -12.98 -13.08 9.89
CA GLU A 171 -14.26 -12.72 10.49
C GLU A 171 -14.44 -13.45 11.82
N THR A 172 -14.41 -12.72 12.93
CA THR A 172 -14.81 -13.25 14.23
C THR A 172 -16.33 -13.15 14.31
N THR A 173 -17.02 -14.27 14.20
CA THR A 173 -18.47 -14.33 14.39
C THR A 173 -18.89 -13.88 15.79
N SER A 174 -20.09 -13.30 15.85
CA SER A 174 -20.92 -12.91 17.02
C SER A 174 -20.75 -11.48 17.60
N GLU A 175 -21.52 -10.56 17.02
CA GLU A 175 -22.48 -9.65 17.68
C GLU A 175 -22.65 -8.41 16.80
N HIS A 176 -23.57 -8.54 15.85
CA HIS A 176 -24.09 -7.46 15.04
C HIS A 176 -24.71 -6.39 15.95
N ARG A 177 -24.17 -5.17 15.98
CA ARG A 177 -24.82 -4.00 16.61
C ARG A 177 -24.92 -2.85 15.62
N PRO A 178 -25.97 -2.83 14.77
CA PRO A 178 -26.10 -1.89 13.66
C PRO A 178 -26.46 -0.45 14.05
N HIS A 179 -26.29 -0.03 15.32
CA HIS A 179 -26.85 1.23 15.82
C HIS A 179 -25.92 2.13 16.65
N SER A 180 -24.61 1.91 16.67
CA SER A 180 -23.68 2.89 17.25
C SER A 180 -22.99 3.72 16.17
N GLN A 181 -23.12 5.05 16.21
CA GLN A 181 -22.36 6.02 15.38
C GLN A 181 -20.83 5.96 15.57
N LYS A 182 -20.32 4.99 16.35
CA LYS A 182 -18.91 4.75 16.62
C LYS A 182 -18.56 3.42 15.98
N THR A 183 -17.57 3.40 15.08
CA THR A 183 -17.00 2.14 14.59
C THR A 183 -16.50 1.35 15.81
N PRO A 184 -16.90 0.09 15.99
CA PRO A 184 -16.54 -0.69 17.16
C PRO A 184 -15.05 -1.12 17.16
N PHE A 185 -14.30 -0.77 16.11
CA PHE A 185 -12.95 -1.24 15.86
C PHE A 185 -11.90 -0.24 16.33
N THR A 186 -10.92 -0.73 17.08
CA THR A 186 -9.68 0.00 17.36
C THR A 186 -8.66 -0.33 16.26
N PRO A 187 -8.15 0.66 15.49
CA PRO A 187 -7.14 0.39 14.45
C PRO A 187 -5.87 -0.29 14.99
N GLY A 188 -5.38 0.12 16.17
CA GLY A 188 -4.21 -0.52 16.81
C GLY A 188 -4.43 -1.98 17.26
N ASP A 189 -5.67 -2.42 17.45
CA ASP A 189 -5.96 -3.79 17.88
C ASP A 189 -5.99 -4.79 16.71
N GLN A 190 -5.89 -4.31 15.47
CA GLN A 190 -5.88 -5.18 14.30
C GLN A 190 -4.69 -6.16 14.32
N ARG A 191 -4.94 -7.37 13.81
CA ARG A 191 -3.94 -8.39 13.52
C ARG A 191 -4.17 -8.81 12.08
N VAL A 192 -3.23 -8.46 11.22
CA VAL A 192 -3.37 -8.55 9.77
C VAL A 192 -2.30 -9.49 9.24
N THR A 193 -2.72 -10.42 8.38
CA THR A 193 -1.80 -11.31 7.69
C THR A 193 -1.44 -10.73 6.33
N VAL A 194 -0.15 -10.71 6.01
CA VAL A 194 0.37 -10.39 4.68
C VAL A 194 1.05 -11.63 4.13
N VAL A 195 0.69 -12.03 2.92
CA VAL A 195 1.27 -13.21 2.25
C VAL A 195 2.08 -12.79 1.04
N VAL A 196 3.25 -13.42 0.87
CA VAL A 196 4.14 -13.23 -0.28
C VAL A 196 4.25 -14.53 -1.05
N LEU A 197 3.97 -14.47 -2.34
CA LEU A 197 4.02 -15.60 -3.27
C LEU A 197 5.17 -15.42 -4.25
N ASP A 198 5.81 -16.51 -4.63
CA ASP A 198 6.65 -16.55 -5.82
C ASP A 198 5.75 -16.40 -7.05
N ALA A 199 5.96 -15.32 -7.80
CA ALA A 199 5.08 -14.92 -8.89
C ALA A 199 5.09 -15.94 -10.04
N VAL A 200 6.18 -16.69 -10.25
CA VAL A 200 6.31 -17.64 -11.35
C VAL A 200 5.60 -18.96 -11.02
N SER A 201 5.75 -19.46 -9.81
CA SER A 201 5.26 -20.78 -9.38
C SER A 201 3.98 -20.76 -8.55
N GLY A 202 3.59 -19.59 -8.00
CA GLY A 202 2.44 -19.44 -7.12
C GLY A 202 2.67 -20.00 -5.71
N LYS A 203 3.90 -20.40 -5.38
CA LYS A 203 4.23 -20.97 -4.06
C LYS A 203 4.34 -19.88 -3.01
N LEU A 204 3.86 -20.18 -1.81
CA LEU A 204 4.05 -19.32 -0.64
C LEU A 204 5.54 -19.20 -0.29
N VAL A 205 6.02 -17.96 -0.24
CA VAL A 205 7.40 -17.61 0.15
C VAL A 205 7.43 -17.17 1.60
N ARG A 206 6.53 -16.27 2.01
CA ARG A 206 6.50 -15.74 3.38
C ARG A 206 5.08 -15.40 3.81
N THR A 207 4.79 -15.65 5.08
CA THR A 207 3.61 -15.14 5.78
C THR A 207 4.10 -14.21 6.89
N ALA A 208 3.57 -12.99 6.94
CA ALA A 208 3.88 -12.00 7.95
C ALA A 208 2.61 -11.63 8.72
N GLU A 209 2.65 -11.82 10.03
CA GLU A 209 1.60 -11.34 10.94
C GLU A 209 2.04 -9.99 11.50
N VAL A 210 1.23 -8.94 11.26
CA VAL A 210 1.52 -7.59 11.75
C VAL A 210 0.44 -7.11 12.71
N SER A 211 0.86 -6.28 13.67
CA SER A 211 -0.03 -5.65 14.64
C SER A 211 -0.29 -4.20 14.27
N GLY A 212 -1.54 -3.78 14.44
CA GLY A 212 -2.04 -2.47 14.02
C GLY A 212 -2.68 -2.52 12.64
N LEU A 213 -3.30 -1.40 12.26
CA LEU A 213 -3.93 -1.21 10.97
C LEU A 213 -2.85 -1.13 9.89
N VAL A 214 -2.97 -1.92 8.82
CA VAL A 214 -2.06 -1.81 7.68
C VAL A 214 -2.49 -0.62 6.83
N LEU A 215 -1.61 0.37 6.73
CA LEU A 215 -1.78 1.56 5.91
C LEU A 215 -1.25 1.36 4.48
N GLY A 216 -0.25 0.49 4.34
CA GLY A 216 0.35 0.15 3.05
C GLY A 216 1.37 -0.97 3.15
N GLN A 217 1.71 -1.56 2.01
CA GLN A 217 2.82 -2.50 1.89
C GLN A 217 3.53 -2.35 0.54
N THR A 218 4.81 -2.71 0.47
CA THR A 218 5.56 -2.72 -0.78
C THR A 218 6.61 -3.82 -0.77
N LEU A 219 7.11 -4.18 -1.95
CA LEU A 219 8.14 -5.20 -2.13
C LEU A 219 9.38 -4.58 -2.75
N THR A 220 10.53 -4.71 -2.11
CA THR A 220 11.81 -4.56 -2.81
C THR A 220 12.12 -5.83 -3.61
N SER A 221 13.32 -5.93 -4.19
CA SER A 221 13.70 -7.15 -4.90
C SER A 221 13.80 -8.39 -4.01
N ASP A 222 13.93 -8.22 -2.70
CA ASP A 222 14.22 -9.31 -1.76
C ASP A 222 13.58 -9.15 -0.38
N SER A 223 12.75 -8.12 -0.17
CA SER A 223 12.17 -7.81 1.14
C SER A 223 10.72 -7.33 1.00
N LEU A 224 9.88 -7.68 1.97
CA LEU A 224 8.55 -7.12 2.17
C LEU A 224 8.64 -6.02 3.21
N ALA A 225 8.10 -4.83 2.92
CA ALA A 225 7.91 -3.77 3.89
C ALA A 225 6.41 -3.54 4.12
N VAL A 226 5.99 -3.51 5.39
CA VAL A 226 4.59 -3.27 5.78
C VAL A 226 4.53 -2.10 6.74
N GLU A 227 3.73 -1.08 6.41
CA GLU A 227 3.42 0.05 7.27
C GLU A 227 2.18 -0.24 8.10
N THR A 228 2.32 -0.18 9.43
CA THR A 228 1.19 -0.25 10.36
C THR A 228 1.08 0.98 11.25
N ALA A 229 -0.13 1.24 11.75
CA ALA A 229 -0.43 2.34 12.66
C ALA A 229 -1.55 2.00 13.66
N ASP A 230 -1.59 2.76 14.75
CA ASP A 230 -2.64 2.78 15.77
C ASP A 230 -3.86 3.64 15.33
N ALA A 231 -3.81 4.28 14.17
CA ALA A 231 -4.84 5.12 13.58
C ALA A 231 -4.85 5.01 12.04
N TYR A 232 -5.82 5.63 11.37
CA TYR A 232 -5.93 5.69 9.90
C TYR A 232 -4.91 6.65 9.23
N TYR A 233 -3.79 6.91 9.89
CA TYR A 233 -2.69 7.75 9.41
C TYR A 233 -1.43 7.44 10.24
N PRO A 234 -0.21 7.64 9.73
CA PRO A 234 1.01 7.23 10.44
C PRO A 234 1.49 8.25 11.48
N ALA A 235 1.25 9.55 11.27
CA ALA A 235 1.78 10.60 12.14
C ALA A 235 1.09 10.69 13.51
N GLY A 236 1.76 11.32 14.49
CA GLY A 236 1.16 11.67 15.78
C GLY A 236 0.56 10.49 16.54
N ALA A 237 -0.75 10.52 16.76
CA ALA A 237 -1.48 9.44 17.44
C ALA A 237 -1.44 8.09 16.69
N GLY A 238 -1.14 8.11 15.38
CA GLY A 238 -0.98 6.92 14.56
C GLY A 238 0.24 6.07 14.90
N LYS A 239 1.31 6.66 15.44
CA LYS A 239 2.55 5.94 15.81
C LYS A 239 3.05 4.99 14.70
N GLY A 240 3.08 5.48 13.47
CA GLY A 240 3.42 4.71 12.28
C GLY A 240 4.73 3.94 12.44
N ARG A 241 4.74 2.70 11.98
CA ARG A 241 5.89 1.79 12.01
C ARG A 241 5.97 1.05 10.69
N ILE A 242 7.16 1.00 10.12
CA ILE A 242 7.46 0.11 8.99
C ILE A 242 8.22 -1.09 9.53
N SER A 243 7.70 -2.29 9.24
CA SER A 243 8.35 -3.57 9.53
C SER A 243 8.84 -4.18 8.22
N VAL A 244 10.12 -4.57 8.19
CA VAL A 244 10.78 -5.13 7.00
C VAL A 244 11.11 -6.60 7.24
N PHE A 245 10.66 -7.45 6.31
CA PHE A 245 10.73 -8.90 6.35
C PHE A 245 11.56 -9.39 5.15
N SER A 246 12.64 -10.13 5.40
CA SER A 246 13.45 -10.70 4.31
C SER A 246 12.70 -11.79 3.53
N LEU A 247 12.84 -11.84 2.21
CA LEU A 247 12.29 -12.92 1.37
C LEU A 247 13.32 -13.99 1.05
N THR A 248 14.59 -13.74 1.39
CA THR A 248 15.71 -14.67 1.20
C THR A 248 16.04 -15.42 2.49
N ASP A 249 15.97 -14.75 3.65
CA ASP A 249 15.96 -15.38 4.98
C ASP A 249 14.57 -15.26 5.61
N THR A 250 13.68 -16.17 5.20
CA THR A 250 12.28 -16.17 5.65
C THR A 250 12.12 -16.55 7.13
N THR A 251 13.17 -17.07 7.76
CA THR A 251 13.19 -17.42 9.19
C THR A 251 13.64 -16.29 10.09
N SER A 252 14.21 -15.22 9.52
CA SER A 252 14.66 -14.06 10.26
C SER A 252 13.49 -13.30 10.90
N SER A 253 13.73 -12.76 12.10
CA SER A 253 12.82 -11.76 12.67
C SER A 253 12.84 -10.48 11.82
N PRO A 254 11.72 -9.77 11.68
CA PRO A 254 11.69 -8.50 10.97
C PRO A 254 12.46 -7.42 11.71
N THR A 255 13.04 -6.49 10.97
CA THR A 255 13.50 -5.20 11.51
C THR A 255 12.37 -4.18 11.45
N SER A 256 12.41 -3.12 12.26
CA SER A 256 11.42 -2.06 12.16
C SER A 256 11.98 -0.69 12.52
N PHE A 257 11.35 0.35 11.97
CA PHE A 257 11.61 1.74 12.32
C PHE A 257 10.28 2.53 12.34
N ASN A 258 10.25 3.63 13.10
CA ASN A 258 9.08 4.48 13.18
C ASN A 258 9.05 5.46 12.01
N THR A 259 7.86 5.81 11.54
CA THR A 259 7.64 6.81 10.49
C THR A 259 6.44 7.70 10.82
N SER A 260 6.51 8.95 10.40
CA SER A 260 5.35 9.86 10.35
C SER A 260 4.89 10.12 8.91
N LEU A 261 5.56 9.52 7.93
CA LEU A 261 5.28 9.57 6.50
C LEU A 261 4.64 8.27 6.06
N TRP A 262 3.81 8.34 5.03
CA TRP A 262 3.13 7.21 4.41
C TRP A 262 4.10 6.40 3.57
N LEU A 263 4.04 5.08 3.67
CA LEU A 263 4.69 4.19 2.72
C LEU A 263 3.99 4.32 1.36
N ALA A 264 4.74 4.72 0.34
CA ALA A 264 4.18 5.10 -0.95
C ALA A 264 4.73 4.28 -2.13
N GLY A 265 5.81 3.54 -1.92
CA GLY A 265 6.34 2.58 -2.88
C GLY A 265 7.72 2.08 -2.47
N SER A 266 8.40 1.42 -3.40
CA SER A 266 9.77 0.97 -3.23
C SER A 266 10.51 0.93 -4.56
N GLY A 267 11.83 1.01 -4.46
CA GLY A 267 12.76 0.59 -5.50
C GLY A 267 13.32 -0.79 -5.19
N LYS A 268 14.45 -1.11 -5.82
CA LYS A 268 15.14 -2.40 -5.77
C LYS A 268 15.55 -2.81 -4.37
N ASP A 269 16.00 -1.85 -3.55
CA ASP A 269 16.59 -2.03 -2.23
C ASP A 269 16.26 -0.88 -1.26
N SER A 270 15.30 -0.03 -1.62
CA SER A 270 14.92 1.17 -0.87
C SER A 270 13.42 1.37 -0.84
N LEU A 271 12.94 2.14 0.15
CA LEU A 271 11.53 2.47 0.34
C LEU A 271 11.29 3.93 0.01
N LEU A 272 10.10 4.23 -0.52
CA LEU A 272 9.65 5.58 -0.85
C LEU A 272 8.55 5.99 0.11
N LEU A 273 8.79 7.07 0.85
CA LEU A 273 7.88 7.62 1.84
C LEU A 273 7.33 8.98 1.40
N SER A 274 6.04 9.23 1.59
CA SER A 274 5.37 10.46 1.15
C SER A 274 4.66 11.16 2.32
N SER A 275 4.54 12.49 2.24
CA SER A 275 3.71 13.26 3.19
C SER A 275 2.21 13.05 2.99
N GLN A 276 1.81 12.38 1.91
CA GLN A 276 0.43 12.08 1.53
C GLN A 276 0.26 10.57 1.28
N PRO A 277 -0.94 9.99 1.51
CA PRO A 277 -1.16 8.58 1.26
C PRO A 277 -1.06 8.27 -0.25
N ALA A 278 -0.64 7.04 -0.59
CA ALA A 278 -0.29 6.66 -1.96
C ALA A 278 -1.44 6.77 -2.98
N HIS A 279 -2.70 6.71 -2.54
CA HIS A 279 -3.88 6.87 -3.41
C HIS A 279 -4.30 8.33 -3.63
N SER A 280 -3.66 9.30 -2.96
CA SER A 280 -4.02 10.73 -3.01
C SER A 280 -3.31 11.48 -4.15
N HIS A 281 -2.50 10.82 -4.96
CA HIS A 281 -1.79 11.43 -6.07
C HIS A 281 -2.76 11.73 -7.22
N ASP A 282 -3.27 12.96 -7.28
CA ASP A 282 -3.85 13.52 -8.51
C ASP A 282 -2.77 14.24 -9.32
N THR A 283 -2.98 14.46 -10.62
CA THR A 283 -1.99 15.13 -11.49
C THR A 283 -1.77 16.61 -11.14
N ALA A 284 -2.54 17.18 -10.19
CA ALA A 284 -2.52 18.60 -9.83
C ALA A 284 -1.81 18.87 -8.50
N THR A 285 -1.59 17.85 -7.67
CA THR A 285 -0.95 17.96 -6.36
C THR A 285 0.40 17.24 -6.37
N THR A 286 1.43 17.97 -5.93
CA THR A 286 2.77 17.40 -5.79
C THR A 286 3.14 17.27 -4.32
N SER A 287 3.83 16.19 -3.97
CA SER A 287 4.40 15.99 -2.64
C SER A 287 5.93 15.89 -2.69
N THR A 288 6.55 15.88 -1.51
CA THR A 288 7.95 15.46 -1.38
C THR A 288 7.99 13.97 -1.06
N VAL A 289 8.70 13.21 -1.88
CA VAL A 289 8.98 11.79 -1.64
C VAL A 289 10.37 11.66 -1.03
N THR A 290 10.47 10.94 0.07
CA THR A 290 11.71 10.65 0.77
C THR A 290 12.08 9.20 0.54
N GLN A 291 13.24 8.97 -0.06
CA GLN A 291 13.79 7.64 -0.21
C GLN A 291 14.62 7.28 1.02
N VAL A 292 14.36 6.10 1.57
CA VAL A 292 15.07 5.57 2.73
C VAL A 292 15.57 4.15 2.44
N ASP A 293 16.62 3.74 3.15
CA ASP A 293 16.98 2.32 3.18
C ASP A 293 15.97 1.48 4.00
N LEU A 294 16.17 0.17 4.04
CA LEU A 294 15.32 -0.76 4.78
C LEU A 294 15.35 -0.59 6.32
N HIS A 295 16.23 0.29 6.83
CA HIS A 295 16.35 0.64 8.25
C HIS A 295 15.86 2.07 8.54
N GLY A 296 15.29 2.76 7.56
CA GLY A 296 14.74 4.11 7.70
C GLY A 296 15.79 5.21 7.61
N LYS A 297 17.02 4.91 7.19
CA LYS A 297 18.05 5.93 6.94
C LYS A 297 17.72 6.67 5.65
N HIS A 298 17.72 7.99 5.71
CA HIS A 298 17.56 8.85 4.54
C HIS A 298 18.64 8.58 3.48
N LEU A 299 18.19 8.48 2.22
CA LEU A 299 19.04 8.35 1.03
C LEU A 299 18.90 9.56 0.11
N ALA A 300 17.67 9.94 -0.24
CA ALA A 300 17.38 11.04 -1.15
C ALA A 300 15.99 11.65 -0.90
N SER A 301 15.75 12.83 -1.48
CA SER A 301 14.44 13.49 -1.46
C SER A 301 14.09 14.04 -2.84
N PHE A 302 12.87 13.78 -3.27
CA PHE A 302 12.33 14.19 -4.57
C PHE A 302 11.16 15.13 -4.36
N THR A 303 11.40 16.42 -4.62
CA THR A 303 10.36 17.46 -4.58
C THR A 303 9.51 17.43 -5.84
N ASN A 304 8.35 18.09 -5.82
CA ASN A 304 7.46 18.21 -6.97
C ASN A 304 6.99 16.85 -7.54
N SER A 305 6.92 15.82 -6.68
CA SER A 305 6.53 14.47 -7.08
C SER A 305 5.02 14.42 -7.27
N SER A 306 4.57 14.19 -8.50
CA SER A 306 3.14 14.09 -8.84
C SER A 306 2.62 12.65 -8.73
N GLU A 307 3.48 11.66 -9.01
CA GLU A 307 3.09 10.25 -9.06
C GLU A 307 4.28 9.37 -8.67
N ILE A 308 3.99 8.26 -7.99
CA ILE A 308 4.94 7.17 -7.78
C ILE A 308 4.46 5.99 -8.61
N LEU A 309 5.36 5.47 -9.44
CA LEU A 309 5.10 4.36 -10.34
C LEU A 309 5.73 3.08 -9.78
N LEU A 310 5.02 1.97 -9.93
CA LEU A 310 5.44 0.64 -9.47
C LEU A 310 6.80 0.28 -10.06
N GLY A 311 7.77 -0.13 -9.23
CA GLY A 311 9.13 -0.45 -9.69
C GLY A 311 10.19 0.58 -9.28
N GLY A 312 9.78 1.68 -8.64
CA GLY A 312 10.69 2.66 -8.07
C GLY A 312 10.93 3.88 -8.97
N TRP A 313 9.90 4.33 -9.69
CA TRP A 313 9.96 5.57 -10.46
C TRP A 313 9.09 6.65 -9.84
N ILE A 314 9.53 7.89 -9.97
CA ILE A 314 8.81 9.07 -9.51
C ILE A 314 8.60 9.99 -10.70
N ARG A 315 7.35 10.25 -11.06
CA ARG A 315 7.01 11.32 -12.01
C ARG A 315 7.00 12.64 -11.25
N ARG A 316 7.74 13.63 -11.77
CA ARG A 316 7.79 14.99 -11.24
C ARG A 316 7.16 15.97 -12.20
N CYS A 317 6.60 17.02 -11.63
CA CYS A 317 5.93 18.10 -12.36
C CYS A 317 6.39 19.45 -11.81
N THR A 318 7.16 20.19 -12.60
CA THR A 318 7.67 21.51 -12.21
C THR A 318 7.08 22.58 -13.11
N TYR A 319 6.44 23.60 -12.55
CA TYR A 319 6.00 24.76 -13.32
C TYR A 319 7.20 25.64 -13.69
N LEU A 320 7.34 25.95 -14.98
CA LEU A 320 8.36 26.84 -15.54
C LEU A 320 7.70 28.19 -15.88
N PRO A 321 7.81 29.21 -15.00
CA PRO A 321 7.09 30.47 -15.18
C PRO A 321 7.49 31.22 -16.46
N ASP A 322 8.79 31.20 -16.79
CA ASP A 322 9.34 31.89 -17.95
C ASP A 322 8.84 31.30 -19.29
N GLU A 323 8.45 30.03 -19.29
CA GLU A 323 7.92 29.31 -20.45
C GLU A 323 6.39 29.17 -20.42
N GLY A 324 5.76 29.53 -19.30
CA GLY A 324 4.31 29.41 -19.11
C GLY A 324 3.77 27.98 -19.19
N ARG A 325 4.60 26.96 -18.90
CA ARG A 325 4.24 25.53 -19.03
C ARG A 325 4.72 24.68 -17.87
N LEU A 326 4.17 23.47 -17.75
CA LEU A 326 4.68 22.42 -16.87
C LEU A 326 5.80 21.65 -17.59
N HIS A 327 6.85 21.33 -16.84
CA HIS A 327 7.90 20.38 -17.21
C HIS A 327 7.67 19.07 -16.46
N TRP A 328 7.60 17.99 -17.23
CA TRP A 328 7.44 16.64 -16.73
C TRP A 328 8.71 15.84 -16.94
N GLU A 329 9.04 15.05 -15.92
CA GLU A 329 10.16 14.14 -15.95
C GLU A 329 9.86 12.91 -15.09
N VAL A 330 10.52 11.80 -15.40
CA VAL A 330 10.48 10.59 -14.61
C VAL A 330 11.87 10.33 -14.05
N VAL A 331 11.96 10.17 -12.73
CA VAL A 331 13.20 9.81 -12.04
C VAL A 331 13.15 8.33 -11.69
N ASP A 332 14.16 7.58 -12.11
CA ASP A 332 14.41 6.24 -11.63
C ASP A 332 15.16 6.31 -10.29
N THR A 333 14.51 5.89 -9.21
CA THR A 333 15.10 5.94 -7.86
C THR A 333 16.15 4.86 -7.62
N ASN A 334 16.25 3.87 -8.52
CA ASN A 334 17.24 2.80 -8.46
C ASN A 334 18.59 3.25 -9.02
N SER A 335 18.58 4.01 -10.12
CA SER A 335 19.79 4.46 -10.82
C SER A 335 20.10 5.95 -10.62
N GLY A 336 19.10 6.75 -10.25
CA GLY A 336 19.15 8.22 -10.25
C GLY A 336 18.96 8.84 -11.64
N THR A 337 18.71 8.04 -12.67
CA THR A 337 18.52 8.52 -14.05
C THR A 337 17.23 9.30 -14.18
N VAL A 338 17.28 10.38 -14.96
CA VAL A 338 16.15 11.29 -15.20
C VAL A 338 15.78 11.27 -16.67
N TYR A 339 14.50 11.05 -16.95
CA TYR A 339 13.93 10.99 -18.29
C TYR A 339 12.98 12.16 -18.52
N ASN A 340 13.14 12.86 -19.64
CA ASN A 340 12.24 13.95 -20.01
C ASN A 340 10.91 13.39 -20.55
N ASP A 341 9.80 13.77 -19.92
CA ASP A 341 8.43 13.31 -20.22
C ASP A 341 7.58 14.45 -20.86
N ASP A 342 8.23 15.52 -21.34
CA ASP A 342 7.60 16.57 -22.15
C ASP A 342 7.48 16.16 -23.62
N THR A 343 8.55 15.58 -24.18
CA THR A 343 8.63 15.20 -25.60
C THR A 343 8.35 13.73 -25.85
N ASP A 344 8.56 12.92 -24.82
CA ASP A 344 8.22 11.51 -24.80
C ASP A 344 7.07 11.28 -23.82
N SER A 345 6.50 10.07 -23.85
CA SER A 345 5.44 9.62 -22.96
C SER A 345 5.96 8.37 -22.24
N ALA A 346 6.10 8.48 -20.93
CA ALA A 346 6.44 7.37 -20.04
C ALA A 346 5.17 6.73 -19.47
N VAL A 347 4.93 5.46 -19.82
CA VAL A 347 3.74 4.71 -19.40
C VAL A 347 4.16 3.41 -18.74
N ALA A 348 3.60 3.11 -17.57
CA ALA A 348 3.80 1.83 -16.90
C ALA A 348 3.27 0.68 -17.78
N ARG A 349 4.13 -0.30 -18.05
CA ARG A 349 3.85 -1.47 -18.89
C ARG A 349 4.54 -2.70 -18.28
N ARG A 350 3.99 -3.90 -18.52
CA ARG A 350 4.74 -5.14 -18.29
C ARG A 350 5.89 -5.22 -19.30
N VAL A 351 7.07 -5.54 -18.80
CA VAL A 351 8.26 -5.91 -19.57
C VAL A 351 8.66 -7.36 -19.19
N PRO A 352 9.59 -8.03 -19.89
CA PRO A 352 9.92 -9.44 -19.61
C PRO A 352 10.28 -9.72 -18.14
N THR A 353 10.96 -8.78 -17.48
CA THR A 353 11.39 -8.90 -16.08
C THR A 353 10.36 -8.41 -15.05
N GLY A 354 9.13 -8.06 -15.46
CA GLY A 354 8.07 -7.59 -14.56
C GLY A 354 7.70 -6.12 -14.76
N PRO A 355 7.67 -5.28 -13.71
CA PRO A 355 7.34 -3.87 -13.85
C PRO A 355 8.34 -3.14 -14.76
N GLY A 356 7.81 -2.29 -15.65
CA GLY A 356 8.59 -1.53 -16.60
C GLY A 356 7.93 -0.22 -17.01
N LEU A 357 8.71 0.65 -17.64
CA LEU A 357 8.22 1.86 -18.29
C LEU A 357 8.45 1.78 -19.79
N LEU A 358 7.40 1.96 -20.57
CA LEU A 358 7.51 2.14 -22.01
C LEU A 358 7.67 3.63 -22.31
N ILE A 359 8.72 3.96 -23.05
CA ILE A 359 8.98 5.31 -23.53
C ILE A 359 8.60 5.38 -25.01
N SER A 360 7.58 6.19 -25.31
CA SER A 360 7.08 6.39 -26.67
C SER A 360 7.19 7.85 -27.08
N GLN A 361 7.35 8.10 -28.38
CA GLN A 361 7.23 9.46 -28.91
C GLN A 361 5.84 10.02 -28.62
N VAL A 362 5.73 11.28 -28.20
CA VAL A 362 4.42 11.96 -28.12
C VAL A 362 3.95 12.35 -29.52
N VAL A 363 2.71 12.00 -29.85
CA VAL A 363 1.99 12.51 -31.03
C VAL A 363 0.78 13.31 -30.58
N ILE A 364 0.37 14.29 -31.38
CA ILE A 364 -0.82 15.08 -31.12
C ILE A 364 -1.93 14.57 -32.04
N ASN A 365 -3.05 14.14 -31.45
CA ASN A 365 -4.19 13.66 -32.23
C ASN A 365 -4.96 14.81 -32.89
N ASP A 366 -5.96 14.46 -33.71
CA ASP A 366 -6.83 15.39 -34.42
C ASP A 366 -7.60 16.36 -33.49
N LYS A 367 -7.78 15.99 -32.23
CA LYS A 367 -8.41 16.80 -31.17
C LYS A 367 -7.43 17.65 -30.37
N GLY A 368 -6.13 17.59 -30.67
CA GLY A 368 -5.09 18.35 -29.98
C GLY A 368 -4.61 17.72 -28.67
N TYR A 369 -5.00 16.48 -28.36
CA TYR A 369 -4.53 15.76 -27.17
C TYR A 369 -3.23 15.01 -27.45
N ARG A 370 -2.37 14.91 -26.42
CA ARG A 370 -1.17 14.07 -26.44
C ARG A 370 -1.58 12.60 -26.41
N GLU A 371 -1.02 11.83 -27.34
CA GLU A 371 -1.15 10.37 -27.40
C GLU A 371 0.24 9.73 -27.49
N ALA A 372 0.33 8.48 -27.05
CA ALA A 372 1.54 7.69 -27.21
C ALA A 372 1.66 7.25 -28.67
N GLY A 373 2.72 7.70 -29.34
CA GLY A 373 3.08 7.31 -30.70
C GLY A 373 4.00 6.09 -30.72
N THR A 374 4.99 6.11 -31.61
CA THR A 374 5.89 4.96 -31.81
C THR A 374 6.74 4.70 -30.55
N PRO A 375 6.76 3.44 -30.03
CA PRO A 375 7.69 3.04 -28.97
C PRO A 375 9.15 3.27 -29.36
N ARG A 376 9.93 3.86 -28.46
CA ARG A 376 11.38 4.09 -28.65
C ARG A 376 12.23 3.05 -27.92
N PHE A 377 11.96 2.87 -26.64
CA PHE A 377 12.64 1.92 -25.77
C PHE A 377 11.74 1.65 -24.55
N TRP A 378 12.09 0.63 -23.78
CA TRP A 378 11.49 0.38 -22.47
C TRP A 378 12.59 0.28 -21.40
N LEU A 379 12.20 0.50 -20.15
CA LEU A 379 13.04 0.42 -18.96
C LEU A 379 12.53 -0.70 -18.05
N SER A 380 13.42 -1.39 -17.37
CA SER A 380 13.08 -2.39 -16.36
C SER A 380 13.22 -1.84 -14.94
N ALA A 381 12.31 -2.21 -14.04
CA ALA A 381 12.51 -1.98 -12.62
C ALA A 381 13.60 -2.90 -12.01
N ALA A 382 14.05 -3.91 -12.75
CA ALA A 382 15.04 -4.89 -12.29
C ALA A 382 16.49 -4.47 -12.58
N ASP A 383 16.69 -3.58 -13.55
CA ASP A 383 18.00 -3.11 -14.02
C ASP A 383 18.38 -1.73 -13.45
N ASP A 384 19.42 -1.12 -14.00
CA ASP A 384 20.00 0.17 -13.60
C ASP A 384 19.60 1.33 -14.53
N GLY A 385 18.41 1.28 -15.13
CA GLY A 385 17.92 2.27 -16.07
C GLY A 385 18.40 2.02 -17.51
N HIS A 386 18.64 0.76 -17.87
CA HIS A 386 19.11 0.41 -19.20
C HIS A 386 18.01 0.60 -20.25
N HIS A 387 18.36 1.21 -21.39
CA HIS A 387 17.42 1.38 -22.49
C HIS A 387 17.33 0.11 -23.33
N HIS A 388 16.20 -0.58 -23.25
CA HIS A 388 15.93 -1.76 -24.06
C HIS A 388 15.20 -1.40 -25.35
N THR A 389 15.73 -1.85 -26.49
CA THR A 389 15.18 -1.55 -27.84
C THR A 389 14.71 -2.80 -28.58
N GLU A 390 14.95 -3.97 -27.99
CA GLU A 390 14.44 -5.24 -28.44
C GLU A 390 12.93 -5.39 -28.16
N ASN A 391 12.28 -6.22 -28.98
CA ASN A 391 10.88 -6.62 -28.84
C ASN A 391 9.87 -5.45 -28.73
N LEU A 392 10.16 -4.28 -29.32
CA LEU A 392 9.26 -3.12 -29.25
C LEU A 392 7.93 -3.35 -29.97
N GLU A 393 7.88 -4.29 -30.91
CA GLU A 393 6.66 -4.68 -31.62
C GLU A 393 5.56 -5.21 -30.69
N GLN A 394 5.91 -5.73 -29.52
CA GLN A 394 4.93 -6.18 -28.52
C GLN A 394 4.08 -5.02 -27.95
N PHE A 395 4.53 -3.77 -28.11
CA PHE A 395 3.84 -2.59 -27.60
C PHE A 395 3.06 -1.81 -28.66
N LYS A 396 3.05 -2.25 -29.93
CA LYS A 396 2.44 -1.49 -31.03
C LYS A 396 0.91 -1.64 -31.14
N ASN A 397 0.30 -2.58 -30.42
CA ASN A 397 -1.10 -2.98 -30.58
C ASN A 397 -1.98 -2.82 -29.31
N ASN A 398 -1.61 -1.96 -28.36
CA ASN A 398 -2.36 -1.78 -27.10
C ASN A 398 -2.96 -0.39 -26.94
#